data_AF-A0A327TZH5-F1
#
_entry.id   AF-A0A327TZH5-F1
#
_cell.length_a   1.000
_cell.length_b   1.000
_cell.length_c   1.000
_cell.angle_alpha   90.00
_cell.angle_beta   90.00
_cell.angle_gamma   90.00
#
_symmetry.space_group_name_H-M   'P 1'
#
loop_
_entity.id
_entity.type
_entity.pdbx_description
1 polymer ?
#
loop_
_entity_poly.entity_id
_entity_poly.type
_entity_poly.pdbx_seq_one_letter_code
_entity_poly.pdbx_strand_id
1 'polypeptide(L)'
;MLGYLPLLFAVGAVFGLQRDRDPHAVLAAIVAYLAISHACLQLNPLPSDKLDTPPSQQPYGALIGILAGILVAMVWRRLTARKLPPFAAHAVVLVAALLLGAALGLAFPAVNEGLVWLAKQLTAQAVIGGGVFGVLNRALLPIGLHQIPNTIMWFVAGEYANGVRGDIPGFLVAHDPAAGSFTTGFYPIACGALPAAAIAMWRTALPEQRKRTGQLLGTAALMSFCFGVTEPIELLFAFAAWPLYMAHAVLTGTSLALVNALGIKEGFVFSAGALDFGLNFPIATRPILLVPIAAAYAAIYYVLFKWAILRFNLATPGRGGTHAPEDDEHAAGTHQAGPHPPPTEPEERDRDRDLPPAVAVPPPRPQPAHAHSTEE
;
A
#
# COMPACT_ATOMS: atom_id res chain seq x y z
N MET A 1 -11.37 -4.69 -1.85
CA MET A 1 -10.08 -4.74 -1.14
C MET A 1 -9.29 -3.44 -1.26
N LEU A 2 -8.98 -2.94 -2.47
CA LEU A 2 -8.22 -1.69 -2.67
C LEU A 2 -8.86 -0.44 -2.03
N GLY A 3 -10.19 -0.39 -1.90
CA GLY A 3 -10.90 0.71 -1.22
C GLY A 3 -10.50 0.93 0.25
N TYR A 4 -9.93 -0.10 0.91
CA TYR A 4 -9.50 -0.05 2.30
C TYR A 4 -7.98 0.10 2.46
N LEU A 5 -7.28 0.48 1.38
CA LEU A 5 -5.83 0.72 1.41
C LEU A 5 -5.38 1.72 2.50
N PRO A 6 -6.12 2.81 2.83
CA PRO A 6 -5.74 3.68 3.95
C PRO A 6 -5.63 2.92 5.29
N LEU A 7 -6.56 2.00 5.58
CA LEU A 7 -6.52 1.19 6.79
C LEU A 7 -5.29 0.26 6.80
N LEU A 8 -4.98 -0.35 5.65
CA LEU A 8 -3.79 -1.19 5.50
C LEU A 8 -2.50 -0.39 5.70
N PHE A 9 -2.45 0.86 5.23
CA PHE A 9 -1.32 1.76 5.48
C PHE A 9 -1.17 2.12 6.95
N ALA A 10 -2.27 2.35 7.68
CA ALA A 10 -2.22 2.63 9.12
C ALA A 10 -1.57 1.47 9.89
N VAL A 11 -2.03 0.25 9.62
CA VAL A 11 -1.50 -0.98 10.22
C VAL A 11 -0.05 -1.22 9.78
N GLY A 12 0.22 -1.14 8.48
CA GLY A 12 1.55 -1.36 7.91
C GLY A 12 2.60 -0.38 8.42
N ALA A 13 2.25 0.90 8.58
CA ALA A 13 3.16 1.91 9.12
C ALA A 13 3.52 1.63 10.58
N VAL A 14 2.59 1.16 11.41
CA VAL A 14 2.92 0.75 12.78
C VAL A 14 3.85 -0.47 12.79
N PHE A 15 3.55 -1.51 12.01
CA PHE A 15 4.44 -2.68 11.91
C PHE A 15 5.83 -2.33 11.38
N GLY A 16 5.93 -1.39 10.45
CA GLY A 16 7.21 -0.95 9.89
C GLY A 16 8.02 -0.06 10.85
N LEU A 17 7.35 0.74 11.68
CA LEU A 17 8.00 1.72 12.56
C LEU A 17 8.21 1.23 14.01
N GLN A 18 7.49 0.19 14.43
CA GLN A 18 7.65 -0.42 15.75
C GLN A 18 8.39 -1.74 15.68
N ARG A 19 9.46 -1.86 16.47
CA ARG A 19 10.26 -3.09 16.56
C ARG A 19 9.54 -4.19 17.32
N ASP A 20 8.78 -3.82 18.34
CA ASP A 20 8.26 -4.74 19.35
C ASP A 20 6.97 -5.44 18.90
N ARG A 21 6.42 -5.07 17.72
CA ARG A 21 5.19 -5.60 17.10
C ARG A 21 4.01 -5.73 18.08
N ASP A 22 3.84 -4.75 18.98
CA ASP A 22 2.81 -4.74 20.01
C ASP A 22 1.39 -4.75 19.40
N PRO A 23 0.55 -5.76 19.68
CA PRO A 23 -0.80 -5.85 19.12
C PRO A 23 -1.71 -4.70 19.57
N HIS A 24 -1.46 -4.09 20.74
CA HIS A 24 -2.21 -2.92 21.19
C HIS A 24 -1.91 -1.68 20.35
N ALA A 25 -0.67 -1.53 19.88
CA ALA A 25 -0.31 -0.45 18.96
C ALA A 25 -1.03 -0.59 17.60
N VAL A 26 -1.18 -1.82 17.12
CA VAL A 26 -1.90 -2.10 15.86
C VAL A 26 -3.37 -1.73 16.00
N LEU A 27 -4.01 -2.11 17.11
CA LEU A 27 -5.39 -1.71 17.40
C LEU A 27 -5.52 -0.17 17.50
N ALA A 28 -4.57 0.48 18.18
CA ALA A 28 -4.54 1.94 18.28
C ALA A 28 -4.42 2.60 16.89
N ALA A 29 -3.68 2.00 15.94
CA ALA A 29 -3.55 2.50 14.57
C ALA A 29 -4.89 2.49 13.82
N ILE A 30 -5.64 1.39 13.96
CA ILE A 30 -6.99 1.24 13.37
C ILE A 30 -7.92 2.31 13.94
N VAL A 31 -7.95 2.46 15.27
CA VAL A 31 -8.79 3.44 15.95
C VAL A 31 -8.39 4.87 15.57
N ALA A 32 -7.09 5.18 15.51
CA ALA A 32 -6.59 6.49 15.10
C ALA A 32 -7.00 6.82 13.67
N TYR A 33 -6.88 5.87 12.74
CA TYR A 33 -7.32 6.03 11.36
C TYR A 33 -8.82 6.35 11.28
N LEU A 34 -9.66 5.56 11.97
CA LEU A 34 -11.10 5.78 12.00
C LEU A 34 -11.46 7.14 12.61
N ALA A 35 -10.78 7.55 13.68
CA ALA A 35 -11.00 8.83 14.33
C ALA A 35 -10.61 10.03 13.46
N ILE A 36 -9.44 9.98 12.81
CA ILE A 36 -8.99 11.04 11.88
C ILE A 36 -9.97 11.14 10.70
N SER A 37 -10.33 10.01 10.09
CA SER A 37 -11.27 9.97 8.97
C SER A 37 -12.64 10.51 9.37
N HIS A 38 -13.18 10.07 10.51
CA HIS A 38 -14.45 10.55 11.02
C HIS A 38 -14.45 12.06 11.27
N ALA A 39 -13.43 12.59 11.96
CA ALA A 39 -13.33 14.03 12.22
C ALA A 39 -13.22 14.84 10.92
N CYS A 40 -12.48 14.34 9.93
CA CYS A 40 -12.36 14.99 8.63
C CYS A 40 -13.70 15.00 7.86
N LEU A 41 -14.45 13.89 7.91
CA LEU A 41 -15.76 13.73 7.25
C LEU A 41 -16.89 14.50 7.95
N GLN A 42 -16.81 14.73 9.26
CA GLN A 42 -17.76 15.62 9.95
C GLN A 42 -17.64 17.07 9.46
N LEU A 43 -16.42 17.51 9.18
CA LEU A 43 -16.16 18.85 8.65
C LEU A 43 -16.38 18.94 7.14
N ASN A 44 -16.19 17.82 6.41
CA ASN A 44 -16.32 17.73 4.96
C ASN A 44 -17.16 16.49 4.59
N PRO A 45 -18.49 16.54 4.81
CA PRO A 45 -19.34 15.38 4.59
C PRO A 45 -19.39 14.99 3.11
N LEU A 46 -19.47 13.67 2.87
CA LEU A 46 -19.72 13.17 1.53
C LEU A 46 -21.12 13.57 1.05
N PRO A 47 -21.31 13.80 -0.26
CA PRO A 47 -22.64 13.96 -0.84
C PRO A 47 -23.56 12.78 -0.50
N SER A 48 -24.86 13.05 -0.33
CA SER A 48 -25.86 12.04 0.08
C SER A 48 -25.99 10.87 -0.91
N ASP A 49 -25.69 11.10 -2.19
CA ASP A 49 -25.67 10.11 -3.26
C ASP A 49 -24.35 9.31 -3.32
N LYS A 50 -23.38 9.62 -2.46
CA LYS A 50 -22.02 9.07 -2.49
C LYS A 50 -21.54 8.54 -1.14
N LEU A 51 -22.46 8.12 -0.27
CA LEU A 51 -22.13 7.58 1.05
C LEU A 51 -21.30 6.29 0.99
N ASP A 52 -21.41 5.54 -0.11
CA ASP A 52 -20.64 4.30 -0.35
C ASP A 52 -19.25 4.54 -0.95
N THR A 53 -18.79 5.80 -1.02
CA THR A 53 -17.45 6.14 -1.54
C THR A 53 -16.39 5.40 -0.73
N PRO A 54 -15.55 4.57 -1.37
CA PRO A 54 -14.57 3.78 -0.67
C PRO A 54 -13.56 4.68 0.06
N PRO A 55 -13.04 4.28 1.23
CA PRO A 55 -12.14 5.13 2.01
C PRO A 55 -10.90 5.65 1.28
N SER A 56 -10.37 4.90 0.31
CA SER A 56 -9.25 5.35 -0.54
C SER A 56 -9.55 6.59 -1.39
N GLN A 57 -10.82 6.89 -1.63
CA GLN A 57 -11.31 8.02 -2.44
C GLN A 57 -11.92 9.15 -1.61
N GLN A 58 -11.99 9.00 -0.29
CA GLN A 58 -12.45 10.03 0.65
C GLN A 58 -11.37 11.13 0.82
N PRO A 59 -11.68 12.26 1.49
CA PRO A 59 -10.70 13.31 1.77
C PRO A 59 -9.36 12.75 2.26
N TYR A 60 -8.26 13.15 1.60
CA TYR A 60 -6.87 12.69 1.83
C TYR A 60 -6.58 11.19 1.61
N GLY A 61 -7.59 10.32 1.48
CA GLY A 61 -7.43 8.89 1.13
C GLY A 61 -6.34 8.17 1.92
N ALA A 62 -5.38 7.59 1.22
CA ALA A 62 -4.27 6.83 1.81
C ALA A 62 -3.42 7.62 2.82
N LEU A 63 -3.37 8.95 2.70
CA LEU A 63 -2.59 9.80 3.61
C LEU A 63 -3.09 9.70 5.05
N ILE A 64 -4.41 9.65 5.28
CA ILE A 64 -4.96 9.51 6.63
C ILE A 64 -4.46 8.22 7.28
N GLY A 65 -4.38 7.15 6.50
CA GLY A 65 -3.79 5.88 6.93
C GLY A 65 -2.35 6.02 7.39
N ILE A 66 -1.50 6.58 6.53
CA ILE A 66 -0.07 6.79 6.81
C ILE A 66 0.12 7.69 8.04
N LEU A 67 -0.61 8.81 8.12
CA LEU A 67 -0.55 9.74 9.24
C LEU A 67 -1.03 9.10 10.54
N ALA A 68 -2.09 8.29 10.51
CA ALA A 68 -2.55 7.54 11.66
C ALA A 68 -1.45 6.59 12.17
N GLY A 69 -0.84 5.80 11.29
CA GLY A 69 0.21 4.88 11.66
C GLY A 69 1.46 5.56 12.20
N ILE A 70 1.89 6.68 11.60
CA ILE A 70 3.01 7.50 12.10
C ILE A 70 2.67 8.09 13.48
N LEU A 71 1.47 8.67 13.63
CA LEU A 71 1.01 9.23 14.90
C LEU A 71 1.07 8.19 16.01
N VAL A 72 0.52 7.00 15.77
CA VAL A 72 0.56 5.90 16.72
C VAL A 72 1.99 5.45 16.98
N ALA A 73 2.81 5.23 15.96
CA ALA A 73 4.20 4.83 16.15
C ALA A 73 5.01 5.82 17.01
N MET A 74 4.75 7.13 16.86
CA MET A 74 5.41 8.19 17.63
C MET A 74 4.88 8.31 19.07
N VAL A 75 3.56 8.30 19.24
CA VAL A 75 2.90 8.50 20.52
C VAL A 75 3.00 7.24 21.39
N TRP A 76 2.66 6.08 20.83
CA TRP A 76 2.66 4.80 21.54
C TRP A 76 4.02 4.49 22.16
N ARG A 77 5.10 4.63 21.39
CA ARG A 77 6.47 4.42 21.88
C ARG A 77 6.79 5.28 23.10
N ARG A 78 6.34 6.53 23.14
CA ARG A 78 6.56 7.44 24.27
C ARG A 78 5.72 7.05 25.49
N LEU A 79 4.47 6.65 25.30
CA LEU A 79 3.56 6.30 26.38
C LEU A 79 3.94 4.96 27.03
N THR A 80 4.30 3.96 26.23
CA THR A 80 4.73 2.65 26.72
C THR A 80 6.09 2.75 27.42
N ALA A 81 7.02 3.60 26.93
CA ALA A 81 8.27 3.88 27.63
C ALA A 81 8.06 4.53 29.03
N ARG A 82 6.94 5.25 29.21
CA ARG A 82 6.53 5.82 30.50
C ARG A 82 5.73 4.85 31.37
N LYS A 83 5.59 3.58 30.96
CA LYS A 83 4.81 2.53 31.65
C LYS A 83 3.34 2.91 31.86
N LEU A 84 2.73 3.70 30.97
CA LEU A 84 1.29 3.93 31.02
C LEU A 84 0.52 2.64 30.71
N PRO A 85 -0.62 2.40 31.38
CA PRO A 85 -1.47 1.26 31.06
C PRO A 85 -2.08 1.42 29.64
N PRO A 86 -2.32 0.32 28.91
CA PRO A 86 -2.78 0.36 27.53
C PRO A 86 -4.04 1.22 27.30
N PHE A 87 -5.03 1.17 28.20
CA PHE A 87 -6.26 1.95 28.04
C PHE A 87 -6.01 3.47 28.00
N ALA A 88 -5.09 3.96 28.84
CA ALA A 88 -4.73 5.37 28.89
C ALA A 88 -3.94 5.77 27.64
N ALA A 89 -3.08 4.88 27.15
CA ALA A 89 -2.36 5.09 25.90
C ALA A 89 -3.31 5.22 24.69
N HIS A 90 -4.32 4.35 24.61
CA HIS A 90 -5.36 4.44 23.57
C HIS A 90 -6.13 5.76 23.65
N ALA A 91 -6.50 6.22 24.84
CA ALA A 91 -7.22 7.49 25.01
C ALA A 91 -6.40 8.69 24.51
N VAL A 92 -5.10 8.74 24.83
CA VAL A 92 -4.21 9.81 24.35
C VAL A 92 -4.06 9.77 22.83
N VAL A 93 -3.89 8.58 22.26
CA VAL A 93 -3.84 8.40 20.79
C VAL A 93 -5.13 8.86 20.14
N LEU A 94 -6.30 8.51 20.70
CA LEU A 94 -7.60 8.91 20.18
C LEU A 94 -7.76 10.44 20.18
N VAL A 95 -7.41 11.12 21.28
CA VAL A 95 -7.47 12.59 21.35
C VAL A 95 -6.54 13.22 20.31
N ALA A 96 -5.30 12.73 20.21
CA ALA A 96 -4.36 13.22 19.21
C ALA A 96 -4.86 12.99 17.77
N ALA A 97 -5.48 11.84 17.51
CA ALA A 97 -6.08 11.50 16.22
C ALA A 97 -7.25 12.42 15.87
N LEU A 98 -8.15 12.71 16.83
CA LEU A 98 -9.26 13.63 16.62
C LEU A 98 -8.78 15.07 16.35
N LEU A 99 -7.78 15.55 17.09
CA LEU A 99 -7.18 16.87 16.86
C LEU A 99 -6.53 16.97 15.49
N LEU A 100 -5.79 15.93 15.08
CA LEU A 100 -5.20 15.86 13.75
C LEU A 100 -6.28 15.82 12.66
N GLY A 101 -7.32 15.01 12.84
CA GLY A 101 -8.45 14.93 11.90
C GLY A 101 -9.23 16.24 11.78
N ALA A 102 -9.43 16.96 12.88
CA ALA A 102 -10.03 18.29 12.85
C ALA A 102 -9.15 19.30 12.09
N ALA A 103 -7.84 19.31 12.36
CA ALA A 103 -6.90 20.18 11.66
C ALA A 103 -6.86 19.90 10.14
N LEU A 104 -6.81 18.62 9.75
CA LEU A 104 -6.89 18.21 8.35
C LEU A 104 -8.25 18.57 7.73
N GLY A 105 -9.35 18.32 8.43
CA GLY A 105 -10.69 18.67 7.96
C GLY A 105 -10.87 20.16 7.74
N LEU A 106 -10.33 21.02 8.61
CA LEU A 106 -10.34 22.47 8.41
C LEU A 106 -9.48 22.91 7.22
N ALA A 107 -8.39 22.20 6.93
CA ALA A 107 -7.52 22.48 5.79
C ALA A 107 -8.05 21.93 4.46
N PHE A 108 -8.92 20.91 4.50
CA PHE A 108 -9.35 20.18 3.32
C PHE A 108 -10.03 21.05 2.25
N PRO A 109 -10.91 22.02 2.55
CA PRO A 109 -11.51 22.87 1.53
C PRO A 109 -10.47 23.55 0.63
N ALA A 110 -9.45 24.17 1.22
CA ALA A 110 -8.38 24.82 0.47
C ALA A 110 -7.54 23.84 -0.35
N VAL A 111 -7.26 22.65 0.21
CA VAL A 111 -6.56 21.58 -0.51
C VAL A 111 -7.38 21.09 -1.69
N ASN A 112 -8.68 20.85 -1.49
CA ASN A 112 -9.61 20.37 -2.49
C ASN A 112 -9.79 21.40 -3.61
N GLU A 113 -9.93 22.69 -3.29
CA GLU A 113 -9.97 23.76 -4.28
C GLU A 113 -8.70 23.79 -5.14
N GLY A 114 -7.52 23.67 -4.52
CA GLY A 114 -6.25 23.61 -5.25
C GLY A 114 -6.16 22.40 -6.18
N LEU A 115 -6.63 21.23 -5.73
CA LEU A 115 -6.66 20.01 -6.53
C LEU A 115 -7.67 20.10 -7.69
N VAL A 116 -8.86 20.64 -7.46
CA VAL A 116 -9.87 20.86 -8.50
C VAL A 116 -9.39 21.88 -9.53
N TRP A 117 -8.75 22.96 -9.08
CA TRP A 117 -8.14 23.95 -9.96
C TRP A 117 -7.08 23.29 -10.84
N LEU A 118 -6.16 22.52 -10.25
CA LEU A 118 -5.11 21.82 -10.98
C LEU A 118 -5.72 20.86 -11.99
N ALA A 119 -6.70 20.06 -11.59
CA ALA A 119 -7.39 19.13 -12.47
C ALA A 119 -8.01 19.84 -13.68
N LYS A 120 -8.66 20.98 -13.47
CA LYS A 120 -9.22 21.80 -14.57
C LYS A 120 -8.13 22.30 -15.54
N GLN A 121 -6.95 22.68 -15.04
CA GLN A 121 -5.84 23.08 -15.91
C GLN A 121 -5.31 21.88 -16.72
N LEU A 122 -5.19 20.70 -16.09
CA LEU A 122 -4.67 19.51 -16.75
C LEU A 122 -5.65 18.96 -17.80
N THR A 123 -6.96 18.96 -17.53
CA THR A 123 -7.98 18.50 -18.50
C THR A 123 -8.14 19.43 -19.68
N ALA A 124 -7.84 20.73 -19.55
CA ALA A 124 -7.91 21.68 -20.65
C ALA A 124 -6.86 21.43 -21.76
N GLN A 125 -5.76 20.75 -21.45
CA GLN A 125 -4.68 20.47 -22.40
C GLN A 125 -4.25 19.00 -22.30
N ALA A 126 -4.90 18.10 -23.05
CA ALA A 126 -4.66 16.65 -22.93
C ALA A 126 -3.18 16.24 -23.05
N VAL A 127 -2.39 16.86 -23.95
CA VAL A 127 -0.97 16.52 -24.15
C VAL A 127 -0.12 16.93 -22.94
N ILE A 128 -0.05 18.22 -22.65
CA ILE A 128 0.79 18.75 -21.55
C ILE A 128 0.23 18.32 -20.20
N GLY A 129 -1.09 18.39 -20.03
CA GLY A 129 -1.79 18.00 -18.83
C GLY A 129 -1.65 16.52 -18.51
N GLY A 130 -1.76 15.64 -19.51
CA GLY A 130 -1.45 14.22 -19.35
C GLY A 130 0.00 14.00 -18.92
N GLY A 131 0.94 14.74 -19.52
CA GLY A 131 2.34 14.64 -19.14
C GLY A 131 2.62 15.08 -17.70
N VAL A 132 2.14 16.25 -17.30
CA VAL A 132 2.27 16.75 -15.91
C VAL A 132 1.60 15.80 -14.93
N PHE A 133 0.41 15.29 -15.26
CA PHE A 133 -0.27 14.28 -14.45
C PHE A 133 0.58 13.02 -14.26
N GLY A 134 1.19 12.50 -15.32
CA GLY A 134 2.07 11.32 -15.26
C GLY A 134 3.28 11.55 -14.32
N VAL A 135 3.91 12.72 -14.38
CA VAL A 135 5.02 13.07 -13.48
C VAL A 135 4.54 13.15 -12.03
N LEU A 136 3.45 13.88 -11.77
CA LEU A 136 2.90 14.06 -10.43
C LEU A 136 2.47 12.72 -9.82
N ASN A 137 1.79 11.88 -10.62
CA ASN A 137 1.35 10.57 -10.21
C ASN A 137 2.54 9.72 -9.73
N ARG A 138 3.64 9.67 -10.48
CA ARG A 138 4.83 8.91 -10.07
C ARG A 138 5.55 9.56 -8.90
N ALA A 139 5.73 10.88 -8.89
CA ALA A 139 6.39 11.58 -7.78
C ALA A 139 5.69 11.34 -6.43
N LEU A 140 4.36 11.22 -6.43
CA LEU A 140 3.53 10.98 -5.25
C LEU A 140 3.38 9.51 -4.87
N LEU A 141 3.84 8.57 -5.71
CA LEU A 141 3.65 7.15 -5.48
C LEU A 141 4.36 6.59 -4.24
N PRO A 142 5.63 6.93 -3.94
CA PRO A 142 6.36 6.36 -2.80
C PRO A 142 5.74 6.67 -1.44
N ILE A 143 4.90 7.71 -1.38
CA ILE A 143 4.18 8.16 -0.19
C ILE A 143 2.67 7.88 -0.29
N GLY A 144 2.22 7.09 -1.28
CA GLY A 144 0.83 6.69 -1.45
C GLY A 144 -0.13 7.81 -1.90
N LEU A 145 0.35 9.04 -2.06
CA LEU A 145 -0.48 10.22 -2.37
C LEU A 145 -1.00 10.25 -3.81
N HIS A 146 -0.43 9.44 -4.70
CA HIS A 146 -0.85 9.34 -6.10
C HIS A 146 -2.32 8.94 -6.29
N GLN A 147 -2.94 8.32 -5.29
CA GLN A 147 -4.36 7.96 -5.28
C GLN A 147 -5.30 9.18 -5.30
N ILE A 148 -4.86 10.34 -4.78
CA ILE A 148 -5.63 11.58 -4.78
C ILE A 148 -5.78 12.14 -6.21
N PRO A 149 -4.70 12.47 -6.94
CA PRO A 149 -4.83 12.92 -8.32
C PRO A 149 -5.44 11.84 -9.21
N ASN A 150 -5.23 10.54 -8.95
CA ASN A 150 -5.94 9.46 -9.65
C ASN A 150 -7.44 9.58 -9.51
N THR A 151 -7.94 9.67 -8.27
CA THR A 151 -9.39 9.76 -8.01
C THR A 151 -9.98 10.95 -8.76
N ILE A 152 -9.30 12.10 -8.69
CA ILE A 152 -9.77 13.31 -9.34
C ILE A 152 -9.75 13.15 -10.85
N MET A 153 -8.61 12.82 -11.46
CA MET A 153 -8.48 12.77 -12.92
C MET A 153 -9.29 11.64 -13.55
N TRP A 154 -9.30 10.46 -12.92
CA TRP A 154 -9.92 9.28 -13.48
C TRP A 154 -11.43 9.19 -13.23
N PHE A 155 -11.96 9.80 -12.15
CA PHE A 155 -13.37 9.62 -11.78
C PHE A 155 -14.17 10.91 -11.58
N VAL A 156 -13.52 12.08 -11.50
CA VAL A 156 -14.21 13.34 -11.13
C VAL A 156 -14.02 14.46 -12.15
N ALA A 157 -12.82 14.60 -12.68
CA ALA A 157 -12.43 15.67 -13.58
C ALA A 157 -12.84 15.37 -15.01
N GLY A 158 -13.12 16.44 -15.75
CA GLY A 158 -13.66 16.34 -17.10
C GLY A 158 -15.16 16.02 -17.10
N GLU A 159 -15.80 16.41 -18.19
CA GLU A 159 -17.16 16.06 -18.54
C GLU A 159 -17.11 15.51 -19.97
N TYR A 160 -17.56 14.29 -20.12
CA TYR A 160 -17.56 13.51 -21.35
C TYR A 160 -19.01 13.31 -21.83
N ALA A 161 -19.18 12.63 -22.96
CA ALA A 161 -20.48 12.35 -23.56
C ALA A 161 -21.52 11.90 -22.52
N ASN A 162 -22.76 12.36 -22.70
CA ASN A 162 -23.90 12.08 -21.82
C ASN A 162 -23.73 12.59 -20.37
N GLY A 163 -22.86 13.59 -20.14
CA GLY A 163 -22.64 14.20 -18.82
C GLY A 163 -21.85 13.30 -17.86
N VAL A 164 -21.21 12.25 -18.36
CA VAL A 164 -20.39 11.34 -17.55
C VAL A 164 -19.09 12.05 -17.17
N ARG A 165 -18.72 11.97 -15.89
CA ARG A 165 -17.51 12.61 -15.36
C ARG A 165 -16.41 11.59 -15.10
N GLY A 166 -15.15 12.04 -15.21
CA GLY A 166 -13.97 11.19 -15.01
C GLY A 166 -13.51 10.49 -16.28
N ASP A 167 -12.19 10.43 -16.47
CA ASP A 167 -11.56 9.84 -17.66
C ASP A 167 -11.87 8.34 -17.84
N ILE A 168 -11.91 7.55 -16.75
CA ILE A 168 -12.21 6.12 -16.83
C ILE A 168 -13.69 5.88 -17.18
N PRO A 169 -14.68 6.44 -16.48
CA PRO A 169 -16.09 6.30 -16.88
C PRO A 169 -16.38 6.90 -18.26
N GLY A 170 -15.72 8.02 -18.61
CA GLY A 170 -15.82 8.61 -19.95
C GLY A 170 -15.41 7.63 -21.05
N PHE A 171 -14.35 6.86 -20.82
CA PHE A 171 -13.88 5.86 -21.79
C PHE A 171 -14.72 4.59 -21.77
N LEU A 172 -14.95 3.99 -20.59
CA LEU A 172 -15.57 2.66 -20.47
C LEU A 172 -17.10 2.68 -20.61
N VAL A 173 -17.76 3.75 -20.16
CA VAL A 173 -19.23 3.84 -20.12
C VAL A 173 -19.74 4.73 -21.24
N ALA A 174 -19.19 5.95 -21.33
CA ALA A 174 -19.64 6.92 -22.33
C ALA A 174 -19.04 6.67 -23.73
N HIS A 175 -18.00 5.82 -23.83
CA HIS A 175 -17.28 5.54 -25.08
C HIS A 175 -16.84 6.82 -25.80
N ASP A 176 -16.47 7.85 -25.03
CA ASP A 176 -16.10 9.16 -25.54
C ASP A 176 -14.68 9.12 -26.15
N PRO A 177 -14.48 9.48 -27.42
CA PRO A 177 -13.16 9.53 -28.04
C PRO A 177 -12.18 10.54 -27.41
N ALA A 178 -12.65 11.48 -26.60
CA ALA A 178 -11.81 12.40 -25.84
C ALA A 178 -11.26 11.78 -24.53
N ALA A 179 -11.91 10.72 -24.02
CA ALA A 179 -11.54 10.04 -22.80
C ALA A 179 -10.37 9.05 -23.00
N GLY A 180 -9.72 8.69 -21.91
CA GLY A 180 -8.49 7.88 -21.89
C GLY A 180 -7.21 8.72 -21.90
N SER A 181 -7.32 10.04 -21.78
CA SER A 181 -6.18 10.96 -21.85
C SER A 181 -5.25 10.86 -20.63
N PHE A 182 -5.77 10.38 -19.50
CA PHE A 182 -5.03 10.26 -18.23
C PHE A 182 -4.76 8.80 -17.87
N THR A 183 -5.11 7.84 -18.73
CA THR A 183 -4.90 6.40 -18.53
C THR A 183 -3.94 5.78 -19.55
N THR A 184 -4.00 6.20 -20.82
CA THR A 184 -3.29 5.54 -21.93
C THR A 184 -1.78 5.45 -21.74
N GLY A 185 -1.14 6.49 -21.19
CA GLY A 185 0.33 6.53 -21.08
C GLY A 185 0.92 5.62 -20.00
N PHE A 186 0.09 4.95 -19.21
CA PHE A 186 0.57 3.93 -18.26
C PHE A 186 0.90 2.61 -18.94
N TYR A 187 0.28 2.28 -20.08
CA TYR A 187 0.53 1.02 -20.80
C TYR A 187 1.99 0.85 -21.25
N PRO A 188 2.63 1.85 -21.90
CA PRO A 188 4.05 1.71 -22.26
C PRO A 188 4.97 1.54 -21.05
N ILE A 189 4.57 2.10 -19.90
CA ILE A 189 5.35 2.03 -18.67
C ILE A 189 5.21 0.67 -18.01
N ALA A 190 3.97 0.21 -17.78
CA ALA A 190 3.69 -1.02 -17.07
C ALA A 190 4.02 -2.28 -17.89
N CYS A 191 3.72 -2.27 -19.19
CA CYS A 191 3.95 -3.41 -20.08
C CYS A 191 5.35 -3.44 -20.70
N GLY A 192 6.01 -2.29 -20.85
CA GLY A 192 7.31 -2.18 -21.52
C GLY A 192 8.44 -1.76 -20.56
N ALA A 193 8.35 -0.53 -20.07
CA ALA A 193 9.42 0.13 -19.34
C ALA A 193 9.86 -0.61 -18.07
N LEU A 194 8.91 -0.96 -17.19
CA LEU A 194 9.20 -1.56 -15.90
C LEU A 194 9.67 -3.02 -15.99
N PRO A 195 9.09 -3.88 -16.85
CA PRO A 195 9.66 -5.19 -17.14
C PRO A 195 11.11 -5.08 -17.67
N ALA A 196 11.40 -4.11 -18.53
CA ALA A 196 12.75 -3.88 -19.03
C ALA A 196 13.72 -3.37 -17.94
N ALA A 197 13.25 -2.52 -17.03
CA ALA A 197 13.99 -2.09 -15.85
C ALA A 197 14.29 -3.27 -14.90
N ALA A 198 13.33 -4.15 -14.67
CA ALA A 198 13.53 -5.39 -13.92
C ALA A 198 14.60 -6.28 -14.56
N ILE A 199 14.60 -6.45 -15.89
CA ILE A 199 15.64 -7.20 -16.60
C ILE A 199 17.01 -6.51 -16.46
N ALA A 200 17.07 -5.18 -16.53
CA ALA A 200 18.31 -4.43 -16.33
C ALA A 200 18.87 -4.64 -14.92
N MET A 201 18.05 -4.47 -13.89
CA MET A 201 18.42 -4.70 -12.50
C MET A 201 18.92 -6.13 -12.27
N TRP A 202 18.18 -7.13 -12.78
CA TRP A 202 18.58 -8.54 -12.69
C TRP A 202 19.93 -8.83 -13.35
N ARG A 203 20.18 -8.30 -14.55
CA ARG A 203 21.46 -8.50 -15.25
C ARG A 203 22.63 -7.79 -14.59
N THR A 204 22.37 -6.72 -13.85
CA THR A 204 23.38 -6.02 -13.06
C THR A 204 23.55 -6.57 -11.65
N ALA A 205 22.73 -7.52 -11.19
CA ALA A 205 22.90 -8.14 -9.88
C ALA A 205 24.21 -8.94 -9.76
N LEU A 206 24.75 -9.00 -8.54
CA LEU A 206 25.92 -9.81 -8.21
C LEU A 206 25.65 -11.29 -8.55
N PRO A 207 26.66 -12.05 -9.03
CA PRO A 207 26.47 -13.44 -9.44
C PRO A 207 25.77 -14.31 -8.37
N GLU A 208 26.14 -14.12 -7.10
CA GLU A 208 25.61 -14.83 -5.94
C GLU A 208 24.12 -14.53 -5.68
N GLN A 209 23.68 -13.31 -5.94
CA GLN A 209 22.31 -12.85 -5.67
C GLN A 209 21.40 -12.93 -6.92
N ARG A 210 21.95 -13.30 -8.08
CA ARG A 210 21.25 -13.25 -9.38
C ARG A 210 20.04 -14.17 -9.44
N LYS A 211 20.08 -15.35 -8.81
CA LYS A 211 18.95 -16.28 -8.77
C LYS A 211 17.78 -15.70 -7.97
N ARG A 212 18.04 -15.28 -6.72
CA ARG A 212 17.04 -14.66 -5.83
C ARG A 212 16.46 -13.38 -6.44
N THR A 213 17.32 -12.51 -6.96
CA THR A 213 16.92 -11.25 -7.60
C THR A 213 16.09 -11.50 -8.86
N GLY A 214 16.47 -12.51 -9.67
CA GLY A 214 15.72 -12.88 -10.87
C GLY A 214 14.33 -13.42 -10.56
N GLN A 215 14.17 -14.19 -9.48
CA GLN A 215 12.85 -14.67 -9.03
C GLN A 215 11.96 -13.50 -8.60
N LEU A 216 12.47 -12.62 -7.72
CA LEU A 216 11.74 -11.44 -7.24
C LEU A 216 11.32 -10.52 -8.40
N LEU A 217 12.28 -10.13 -9.23
CA LEU A 217 12.04 -9.20 -10.33
C LEU A 217 11.25 -9.83 -11.47
N GLY A 218 11.37 -11.14 -11.70
CA GLY A 218 10.58 -11.86 -12.69
C GLY A 218 9.09 -11.86 -12.33
N THR A 219 8.75 -12.20 -11.09
CA THR A 219 7.35 -12.16 -10.61
C THR A 219 6.81 -10.73 -10.62
N ALA A 220 7.59 -9.75 -10.17
CA ALA A 220 7.20 -8.34 -10.19
C ALA A 220 6.99 -7.82 -11.64
N ALA A 221 7.87 -8.18 -12.57
CA ALA A 221 7.75 -7.84 -13.99
C ALA A 221 6.51 -8.47 -14.63
N LEU A 222 6.20 -9.72 -14.31
CA LEU A 222 5.00 -10.38 -14.79
C LEU A 222 3.74 -9.69 -14.25
N MET A 223 3.73 -9.32 -12.96
CA MET A 223 2.61 -8.60 -12.36
C MET A 223 2.39 -7.23 -13.03
N SER A 224 3.47 -6.48 -13.24
CA SER A 224 3.44 -5.20 -13.97
C SER A 224 2.95 -5.39 -15.40
N PHE A 225 3.42 -6.40 -16.12
CA PHE A 225 3.02 -6.64 -17.49
C PHE A 225 1.56 -7.08 -17.60
N CYS A 226 1.12 -8.07 -16.84
CA CYS A 226 -0.23 -8.64 -16.98
C CYS A 226 -1.31 -7.74 -16.38
N PHE A 227 -1.08 -7.24 -15.17
CA PHE A 227 -2.09 -6.54 -14.38
C PHE A 227 -1.80 -5.04 -14.26
N GLY A 228 -0.60 -4.59 -14.61
CA GLY A 228 -0.28 -3.17 -14.54
C GLY A 228 0.08 -2.67 -13.14
N VAL A 229 0.28 -3.57 -12.17
CA VAL A 229 0.72 -3.22 -10.81
C VAL A 229 2.22 -2.98 -10.83
N THR A 230 2.62 -1.72 -10.61
CA THR A 230 3.99 -1.25 -10.81
C THR A 230 4.79 -1.15 -9.52
N GLU A 231 4.12 -1.04 -8.39
CA GLU A 231 4.70 -0.82 -7.06
C GLU A 231 5.77 -1.84 -6.66
N PRO A 232 5.60 -3.16 -6.91
CA PRO A 232 6.60 -4.16 -6.55
C PRO A 232 7.96 -3.95 -7.23
N ILE A 233 8.02 -3.22 -8.36
CA ILE A 233 9.26 -2.89 -9.05
C ILE A 233 9.73 -1.50 -8.61
N GLU A 234 8.84 -0.52 -8.62
CA GLU A 234 9.15 0.89 -8.33
C GLU A 234 9.71 1.10 -6.92
N LEU A 235 9.10 0.47 -5.91
CA LEU A 235 9.52 0.64 -4.52
C LEU A 235 10.89 0.03 -4.23
N LEU A 236 11.37 -0.89 -5.08
CA LEU A 236 12.71 -1.49 -4.95
C LEU A 236 13.84 -0.50 -5.29
N PHE A 237 13.56 0.56 -6.06
CA PHE A 237 14.56 1.57 -6.41
C PHE A 237 14.16 2.99 -6.06
N ALA A 238 12.91 3.26 -5.68
CA ALA A 238 12.44 4.58 -5.28
C ALA A 238 13.32 5.20 -4.18
N PHE A 239 13.63 4.43 -3.13
CA PHE A 239 14.44 4.91 -2.01
C PHE A 239 15.94 4.65 -2.19
N ALA A 240 16.31 3.60 -2.92
CA ALA A 240 17.71 3.23 -3.15
C ALA A 240 18.41 4.05 -4.25
N ALA A 241 17.63 4.56 -5.21
CA ALA A 241 18.11 5.27 -6.39
C ALA A 241 17.18 6.44 -6.75
N TRP A 242 17.01 7.38 -5.81
CA TRP A 242 16.09 8.52 -5.97
C TRP A 242 16.21 9.29 -7.29
N PRO A 243 17.42 9.61 -7.81
CA PRO A 243 17.54 10.29 -9.11
C PRO A 243 16.99 9.46 -10.28
N LEU A 244 17.17 8.14 -10.24
CA LEU A 244 16.62 7.22 -11.25
C LEU A 244 15.10 7.14 -11.14
N TYR A 245 14.55 7.24 -9.92
CA TYR A 245 13.12 7.34 -9.69
C TYR A 245 12.51 8.62 -10.26
N MET A 246 13.18 9.76 -10.10
CA MET A 246 12.76 11.02 -10.73
C MET A 246 12.81 10.94 -12.25
N ALA A 247 13.84 10.30 -12.83
CA ALA A 247 13.88 10.05 -14.27
C ALA A 247 12.71 9.16 -14.73
N HIS A 248 12.38 8.12 -13.96
CA HIS A 248 11.20 7.29 -14.21
C HIS A 248 9.91 8.13 -14.18
N ALA A 249 9.74 9.01 -13.19
CA ALA A 249 8.57 9.88 -13.09
C ALA A 249 8.42 10.80 -14.32
N VAL A 250 9.51 11.43 -14.75
CA VAL A 250 9.53 12.26 -15.96
C VAL A 250 9.19 11.44 -17.21
N LEU A 251 9.77 10.25 -17.35
CA LEU A 251 9.51 9.36 -18.50
C LEU A 251 8.07 8.85 -18.54
N THR A 252 7.44 8.61 -17.39
CA THR A 252 6.00 8.33 -17.34
C THR A 252 5.19 9.53 -17.85
N GLY A 253 5.56 10.75 -17.44
CA GLY A 253 4.97 11.97 -17.99
C GLY A 253 5.16 12.08 -19.51
N THR A 254 6.37 11.85 -20.04
CA THR A 254 6.58 11.88 -21.49
C THR A 254 5.77 10.80 -22.22
N SER A 255 5.48 9.68 -21.56
CA SER A 255 4.66 8.62 -22.13
C SER A 255 3.22 9.07 -22.32
N LEU A 256 2.62 9.67 -21.27
CA LEU A 256 1.27 10.24 -21.36
C LEU A 256 1.20 11.38 -22.38
N ALA A 257 2.18 12.28 -22.40
CA ALA A 257 2.22 13.36 -23.38
C ALA A 257 2.31 12.81 -24.82
N LEU A 258 3.17 11.82 -25.07
CA LEU A 258 3.37 11.24 -26.40
C LEU A 258 2.10 10.55 -26.91
N VAL A 259 1.49 9.67 -26.12
CA VAL A 259 0.29 8.94 -26.57
C VAL A 259 -0.88 9.89 -26.81
N ASN A 260 -1.00 10.95 -26.00
CA ASN A 260 -2.00 11.99 -26.22
C ASN A 260 -1.72 12.82 -27.47
N ALA A 261 -0.46 13.14 -27.77
CA ALA A 261 -0.08 13.85 -28.99
C ALA A 261 -0.36 13.03 -30.24
N LEU A 262 -0.24 11.70 -30.16
CA LEU A 262 -0.57 10.77 -31.24
C LEU A 262 -2.07 10.43 -31.33
N GLY A 263 -2.89 10.97 -30.42
CA GLY A 263 -4.33 10.72 -30.38
C GLY A 263 -4.69 9.27 -30.05
N ILE A 264 -3.83 8.55 -29.33
CA ILE A 264 -4.09 7.19 -28.88
C ILE A 264 -4.92 7.27 -27.61
N LYS A 265 -6.00 6.47 -27.52
CA LYS A 265 -6.89 6.42 -26.35
C LYS A 265 -7.15 4.98 -25.94
N GLU A 266 -6.87 4.70 -24.68
CA GLU A 266 -7.06 3.42 -24.02
C GLU A 266 -7.39 3.68 -22.54
N GLY A 267 -8.39 3.00 -22.02
CA GLY A 267 -8.77 3.03 -20.59
C GLY A 267 -8.40 1.72 -19.91
N PHE A 268 -8.47 1.68 -18.59
CA PHE A 268 -8.29 0.44 -17.81
C PHE A 268 -9.31 0.34 -16.69
N VAL A 269 -9.60 -0.89 -16.25
CA VAL A 269 -10.43 -1.15 -15.07
C VAL A 269 -9.54 -1.29 -13.83
N PHE A 270 -8.36 -1.88 -13.99
CA PHE A 270 -7.44 -2.14 -12.88
C PHE A 270 -6.21 -1.24 -12.88
N SER A 271 -5.25 -1.42 -13.81
CA SER A 271 -3.98 -0.66 -13.74
C SER A 271 -3.15 -0.62 -15.04
N ALA A 272 -3.79 -0.61 -16.22
CA ALA A 272 -3.10 -0.51 -17.52
C ALA A 272 -2.18 -1.70 -17.86
N GLY A 273 -2.55 -2.91 -17.43
CA GLY A 273 -1.84 -4.15 -17.79
C GLY A 273 -2.24 -4.67 -19.17
N ALA A 274 -1.50 -5.67 -19.67
CA ALA A 274 -1.80 -6.35 -20.93
C ALA A 274 -3.21 -6.97 -20.97
N LEU A 275 -3.76 -7.36 -19.82
CA LEU A 275 -5.14 -7.84 -19.73
C LEU A 275 -6.15 -6.70 -19.97
N ASP A 276 -5.96 -5.53 -19.32
CA ASP A 276 -6.79 -4.36 -19.59
C ASP A 276 -6.69 -3.94 -21.06
N PHE A 277 -5.48 -3.99 -21.65
CA PHE A 277 -5.25 -3.69 -23.06
C PHE A 277 -6.06 -4.63 -23.97
N GLY A 278 -6.04 -5.93 -23.69
CA GLY A 278 -6.79 -6.91 -24.48
C GLY A 278 -8.31 -6.77 -24.33
N LEU A 279 -8.78 -6.48 -23.11
CA LEU A 279 -10.20 -6.31 -22.81
C LEU A 279 -10.79 -5.06 -23.46
N ASN A 280 -10.04 -3.95 -23.45
CA ASN A 280 -10.50 -2.66 -23.94
C ASN A 280 -10.14 -2.39 -25.41
N PHE A 281 -9.36 -3.29 -26.03
CA PHE A 281 -8.97 -3.20 -27.44
C PHE A 281 -10.11 -2.84 -28.42
N PRO A 282 -11.34 -3.39 -28.30
CA PRO A 282 -12.44 -3.09 -29.23
C PRO A 282 -12.96 -1.64 -29.15
N ILE A 283 -12.81 -0.99 -27.99
CA ILE A 283 -13.32 0.37 -27.73
C ILE A 283 -12.21 1.43 -27.78
N ALA A 284 -10.96 1.00 -27.94
CA ALA A 284 -9.79 1.85 -27.96
C ALA A 284 -9.57 2.58 -29.29
N THR A 285 -8.93 3.75 -29.22
CA THR A 285 -8.52 4.52 -30.39
C THR A 285 -7.04 4.28 -30.69
N ARG A 286 -6.77 3.65 -31.84
CA ARG A 286 -5.41 3.32 -32.34
C ARG A 286 -4.57 2.47 -31.35
N PRO A 287 -5.14 1.44 -30.68
CA PRO A 287 -4.45 0.69 -29.61
C PRO A 287 -3.18 -0.01 -30.08
N ILE A 288 -3.11 -0.41 -31.36
CA ILE A 288 -1.94 -1.11 -31.92
C ILE A 288 -0.65 -0.30 -31.81
N LEU A 289 -0.74 1.04 -31.79
CA LEU A 289 0.41 1.93 -31.66
C LEU A 289 1.04 1.90 -30.27
N LEU A 290 0.34 1.40 -29.25
CA LEU A 290 0.91 1.21 -27.91
C LEU A 290 2.01 0.15 -27.89
N VAL A 291 1.93 -0.87 -28.74
CA VAL A 291 2.93 -1.94 -28.80
C VAL A 291 4.33 -1.43 -29.18
N PRO A 292 4.52 -0.72 -30.32
CA PRO A 292 5.84 -0.17 -30.65
C PRO A 292 6.29 0.91 -29.67
N ILE A 293 5.38 1.71 -29.10
CA ILE A 293 5.73 2.69 -28.07
C ILE A 293 6.23 2.00 -26.79
N ALA A 294 5.55 0.94 -26.33
CA ALA A 294 5.98 0.14 -25.19
C ALA A 294 7.35 -0.50 -25.44
N ALA A 295 7.61 -1.00 -26.65
CA ALA A 295 8.92 -1.52 -27.03
C ALA A 295 10.02 -0.44 -27.03
N ALA A 296 9.72 0.77 -27.50
CA ALA A 296 10.65 1.91 -27.45
C ALA A 296 10.96 2.31 -25.99
N TYR A 297 9.94 2.42 -25.14
CA TYR A 297 10.11 2.69 -23.71
C TYR A 297 10.88 1.58 -23.00
N ALA A 298 10.65 0.31 -23.35
CA ALA A 298 11.42 -0.81 -22.85
C ALA A 298 12.92 -0.67 -23.19
N ALA A 299 13.26 -0.31 -24.43
CA ALA A 299 14.64 -0.08 -24.84
C ALA A 299 15.28 1.09 -24.08
N ILE A 300 14.57 2.22 -23.97
CA ILE A 300 15.03 3.41 -23.21
C ILE A 300 15.30 3.03 -21.76
N TYR A 301 14.36 2.35 -21.10
CA TYR A 301 14.49 1.98 -19.69
C TYR A 301 15.61 0.97 -19.46
N TYR A 302 15.73 -0.06 -20.30
CA TYR A 302 16.81 -1.03 -20.16
C TYR A 302 18.18 -0.37 -20.23
N VAL A 303 18.39 0.51 -21.23
CA VAL A 303 19.66 1.23 -21.40
C VAL A 303 19.89 2.20 -20.25
N LEU A 304 18.90 3.02 -19.90
CA LEU A 304 18.99 4.01 -18.83
C LEU A 304 19.29 3.37 -17.48
N PHE A 305 18.54 2.33 -17.09
CA PHE A 305 18.72 1.63 -15.82
C PHE A 305 20.09 0.96 -15.78
N LYS A 306 20.44 0.18 -16.81
CA LYS A 306 21.73 -0.51 -16.85
C LYS A 306 22.89 0.49 -16.77
N TRP A 307 22.82 1.57 -17.53
CA TRP A 307 23.84 2.62 -17.52
C TRP A 307 23.94 3.29 -16.15
N ALA A 308 22.82 3.74 -15.58
CA ALA A 308 22.80 4.44 -14.30
C ALA A 308 23.30 3.54 -13.15
N ILE A 309 22.85 2.28 -13.11
CA ILE A 309 23.26 1.31 -12.10
C ILE A 309 24.77 1.09 -12.13
N LEU A 310 25.35 0.90 -13.31
CA LEU A 310 26.79 0.65 -13.45
C LEU A 310 27.63 1.91 -13.25
N ARG A 311 27.18 3.06 -13.77
CA ARG A 311 27.92 4.32 -13.72
C ARG A 311 27.99 4.94 -12.34
N PHE A 312 26.90 4.83 -11.57
CA PHE A 312 26.78 5.40 -10.22
C PHE A 312 26.83 4.36 -9.11
N ASN A 313 27.04 3.08 -9.47
CA ASN A 313 27.05 1.95 -8.54
C ASN A 313 25.82 1.93 -7.62
N LEU A 314 24.63 2.08 -8.21
CA LEU A 314 23.38 2.15 -7.45
C LEU A 314 23.10 0.83 -6.72
N ALA A 315 22.61 0.94 -5.48
CA ALA A 315 22.27 -0.20 -4.62
C ALA A 315 20.90 -0.81 -4.99
N THR A 316 20.73 -1.21 -6.25
CA THR A 316 19.53 -1.93 -6.69
C THR A 316 19.47 -3.34 -6.09
N PRO A 317 18.30 -4.00 -6.10
CA PRO A 317 18.17 -5.39 -5.62
C PRO A 317 19.28 -6.29 -6.18
N GLY A 318 19.94 -7.03 -5.29
CA GLY A 318 21.06 -7.91 -5.63
C GLY A 318 22.42 -7.22 -5.80
N ARG A 319 22.55 -5.92 -5.50
CA ARG A 319 23.83 -5.16 -5.50
C ARG A 319 24.21 -4.52 -4.16
N GLY A 320 23.31 -4.48 -3.17
CA GLY A 320 23.62 -3.99 -1.82
C GLY A 320 24.50 -4.99 -1.05
N GLY A 321 25.60 -4.51 -0.47
CA GLY A 321 26.48 -5.32 0.39
C GLY A 321 25.74 -5.82 1.63
N THR A 322 25.86 -7.12 1.90
CA THR A 322 25.61 -7.83 3.17
C THR A 322 24.90 -7.04 4.28
N HIS A 323 23.56 -7.16 4.32
CA HIS A 323 22.80 -7.43 5.53
C HIS A 323 21.51 -8.13 5.07
N ALA A 324 21.53 -9.47 5.11
CA ALA A 324 20.30 -10.20 5.25
C ALA A 324 19.73 -9.87 6.64
N PRO A 325 18.43 -9.58 6.79
CA PRO A 325 17.74 -10.15 7.93
C PRO A 325 17.81 -11.66 7.70
N GLU A 326 18.66 -12.34 8.47
CA GLU A 326 18.37 -13.72 8.83
C GLU A 326 17.03 -13.72 9.56
N ASP A 327 16.25 -14.78 9.33
CA ASP A 327 14.96 -15.10 9.94
C ASP A 327 13.70 -14.54 9.24
N ASP A 328 13.28 -15.25 8.20
CA ASP A 328 11.87 -15.62 7.99
C ASP A 328 11.84 -16.99 7.29
N GLU A 329 12.46 -17.98 7.93
CA GLU A 329 12.30 -19.39 7.61
C GLU A 329 11.18 -19.99 8.46
N HIS A 330 10.00 -19.37 8.46
CA HIS A 330 8.79 -19.93 9.09
C HIS A 330 7.54 -19.63 8.23
N ALA A 331 7.54 -20.13 6.99
CA ALA A 331 6.32 -20.24 6.17
C ALA A 331 6.45 -21.32 5.08
N ALA A 332 7.01 -22.49 5.41
CA ALA A 332 6.91 -23.68 4.56
C ALA A 332 7.17 -24.96 5.37
N GLY A 333 6.37 -25.21 6.42
CA GLY A 333 6.32 -26.50 7.07
C GLY A 333 5.54 -27.49 6.22
N THR A 334 6.25 -28.24 5.37
CA THR A 334 5.75 -29.46 4.74
C THR A 334 5.21 -30.42 5.78
N HIS A 335 3.96 -30.86 5.60
CA HIS A 335 3.42 -32.03 6.28
C HIS A 335 4.31 -33.26 5.98
N GLN A 336 5.07 -33.69 6.98
CA GLN A 336 5.47 -35.09 7.11
C GLN A 336 5.10 -35.55 8.52
N ALA A 337 4.03 -36.33 8.59
CA ALA A 337 3.66 -37.08 9.78
C ALA A 337 4.49 -38.37 9.82
N GLY A 338 5.32 -38.51 10.86
CA GLY A 338 5.97 -39.75 11.26
C GLY A 338 6.02 -39.81 12.79
N PRO A 339 5.75 -40.97 13.42
CA PRO A 339 5.48 -41.04 14.85
C PRO A 339 6.78 -41.08 15.66
N HIS A 340 6.94 -40.17 16.62
CA HIS A 340 7.94 -40.30 17.68
C HIS A 340 7.29 -40.78 18.99
N PRO A 341 7.91 -41.73 19.71
CA PRO A 341 7.42 -42.30 20.97
C PRO A 341 7.57 -41.32 22.14
N PRO A 342 6.88 -41.54 23.29
CA PRO A 342 6.87 -40.57 24.38
C PRO A 342 8.21 -40.50 25.13
N PRO A 343 8.52 -39.38 25.81
CA PRO A 343 9.79 -39.17 26.49
C PRO A 343 9.86 -39.98 27.79
N THR A 344 11.00 -40.64 28.00
CA THR A 344 11.44 -41.24 29.27
C THR A 344 11.74 -40.17 30.32
N GLU A 345 11.23 -40.35 31.54
CA GLU A 345 11.49 -39.51 32.72
C GLU A 345 12.97 -39.53 33.14
N PRO A 346 13.53 -38.44 33.71
CA PRO A 346 14.87 -38.46 34.30
C PRO A 346 14.87 -39.02 35.73
N GLU A 347 15.81 -39.92 36.01
CA GLU A 347 16.12 -40.50 37.33
C GLU A 347 16.27 -39.43 38.43
N GLU A 348 15.47 -39.59 39.49
CA GLU A 348 15.48 -38.79 40.71
C GLU A 348 16.63 -39.23 41.62
N ARG A 349 17.63 -38.34 41.80
CA ARG A 349 18.81 -38.60 42.63
C ARG A 349 18.60 -38.01 44.03
N ASP A 350 18.16 -38.88 44.94
CA ASP A 350 18.39 -38.92 46.39
C ASP A 350 18.86 -37.62 47.06
N ARG A 351 17.90 -36.82 47.53
CA ARG A 351 18.05 -35.90 48.67
C ARG A 351 16.68 -35.71 49.31
N ASP A 352 16.39 -36.51 50.34
CA ASP A 352 15.60 -36.09 51.51
C ASP A 352 15.49 -37.28 52.48
N ARG A 353 16.61 -37.60 53.12
CA ARG A 353 16.57 -38.20 54.46
C ARG A 353 16.68 -37.05 55.44
N ASP A 354 15.55 -36.67 56.03
CA ASP A 354 15.41 -36.21 57.43
C ASP A 354 14.09 -35.45 57.63
N LEU A 355 12.96 -36.15 57.68
CA LEU A 355 11.72 -35.62 58.26
C LEU A 355 10.97 -36.71 59.07
N PRO A 356 10.52 -36.42 60.30
CA PRO A 356 9.86 -37.38 61.19
C PRO A 356 8.38 -37.66 60.81
N PRO A 357 7.78 -38.79 61.27
CA PRO A 357 6.54 -39.32 60.71
C PRO A 357 5.28 -38.51 61.08
N ALA A 358 4.35 -38.43 60.12
CA ALA A 358 3.11 -37.68 60.17
C ALA A 358 2.07 -38.28 61.12
N VAL A 359 1.35 -37.40 61.84
CA VAL A 359 0.20 -37.69 62.71
C VAL A 359 -1.07 -37.81 61.87
N ALA A 360 -1.84 -38.89 62.07
CA ALA A 360 -3.08 -39.17 61.35
C ALA A 360 -4.24 -38.24 61.78
N VAL A 361 -4.96 -37.68 60.80
CA VAL A 361 -6.19 -36.88 61.01
C VAL A 361 -7.42 -37.76 60.70
N PRO A 362 -8.43 -37.85 61.59
CA PRO A 362 -9.65 -38.62 61.33
C PRO A 362 -10.70 -37.84 60.53
N PRO A 363 -11.66 -38.52 59.85
CA PRO A 363 -12.60 -37.89 58.92
C PRO A 363 -13.72 -37.07 59.61
N PRO A 364 -14.37 -36.15 58.88
CA PRO A 364 -15.33 -35.19 59.45
C PRO A 364 -16.71 -35.82 59.73
N ARG A 365 -17.37 -35.32 60.79
CA ARG A 365 -18.76 -35.67 61.18
C ARG A 365 -19.79 -34.82 60.42
N PRO A 366 -21.02 -35.34 60.19
CA PRO A 366 -22.08 -34.64 59.44
C PRO A 366 -22.73 -33.49 60.23
N GLN A 367 -23.13 -32.43 59.51
CA GLN A 367 -23.83 -31.25 60.03
C GLN A 367 -25.32 -31.54 60.34
N PRO A 368 -25.92 -30.89 61.36
CA PRO A 368 -27.36 -30.91 61.56
C PRO A 368 -28.07 -29.78 60.80
N ALA A 369 -29.23 -30.12 60.24
CA ALA A 369 -30.18 -29.21 59.61
C ALA A 369 -30.89 -28.34 60.67
N HIS A 370 -31.11 -27.06 60.37
CA HIS A 370 -32.06 -26.22 61.10
C HIS A 370 -32.99 -25.48 60.14
N ALA A 371 -34.22 -25.37 60.62
CA ALA A 371 -35.45 -25.10 59.91
C ALA A 371 -35.78 -23.61 59.75
N HIS A 372 -36.71 -23.39 58.82
CA HIS A 372 -37.62 -22.26 58.61
C HIS A 372 -37.85 -21.28 59.77
N SER A 373 -37.94 -19.99 59.40
CA SER A 373 -38.98 -19.07 59.88
C SER A 373 -39.24 -17.97 58.83
N THR A 374 -40.48 -17.46 58.87
CA THR A 374 -41.26 -16.66 57.93
C THR A 374 -41.29 -15.17 58.28
N GLU A 375 -41.77 -14.35 57.32
CA GLU A 375 -42.34 -12.97 57.43
C GLU A 375 -41.33 -11.83 57.76
N GLU A 376 -41.35 -10.64 57.13
CA GLU A 376 -42.35 -9.86 56.35
C GLU A 376 -41.81 -9.34 55.01
#